data_AF-A0AAD1Q6W8-F1
#
_entry.id   AF-A0AAD1Q6W8-F1
#
_cell.length_a   1.000
_cell.length_b   1.000
_cell.length_c   1.000
_cell.angle_alpha   90.00
_cell.angle_beta   90.00
_cell.angle_gamma   90.00
#
_symmetry.space_group_name_H-M   'P 1'
#
loop_
_entity.id
_entity.type
_entity.pdbx_description
1 polymer ?
#
loop_
_entity_poly.entity_id
_entity_poly.type
_entity_poly.pdbx_seq_one_letter_code
_entity_poly.pdbx_strand_id
1 'polypeptide(L)'
;MPWLVAREISKIIEVGGIIYHSSHFAWPLHEKPWDFWRFSDEGLRVLFSPALGFEIIKSGLFAPLRLHLDQVNSPQELLATQPGFGGVAILAKKVREVNYDKFRWDVTLDDILEADSYYPKL
;
A
#
# COMPACT_ATOMS: atom_id res chain seq x y z
N MET A 1 -2.08 -0.79 -10.03
CA MET A 1 -0.89 -0.28 -9.31
C MET A 1 -1.30 0.65 -8.17
N PRO A 2 -0.62 0.62 -7.00
CA PRO A 2 -1.08 1.32 -5.80
C PRO A 2 -1.05 2.86 -5.89
N TRP A 3 -0.10 3.45 -6.62
CA TRP A 3 -0.06 4.91 -6.82
C TRP A 3 -1.23 5.43 -7.68
N LEU A 4 -1.75 4.61 -8.59
CA LEU A 4 -2.97 4.94 -9.34
C LEU A 4 -4.17 5.00 -8.40
N VAL A 5 -4.30 4.03 -7.49
CA VAL A 5 -5.38 4.04 -6.48
C VAL A 5 -5.28 5.27 -5.58
N ALA A 6 -4.08 5.57 -5.07
CA ALA A 6 -3.87 6.78 -4.27
C ALA A 6 -4.22 8.06 -5.04
N ARG A 7 -3.86 8.15 -6.33
CA ARG A 7 -4.21 9.26 -7.21
C ARG A 7 -5.72 9.41 -7.40
N GLU A 8 -6.44 8.33 -7.67
CA GLU A 8 -7.89 8.39 -7.84
C GLU A 8 -8.61 8.73 -6.51
N ILE A 9 -8.13 8.22 -5.37
CA ILE A 9 -8.60 8.65 -4.05
C ILE A 9 -8.42 10.16 -3.86
N SER A 10 -7.24 10.70 -4.22
CA SER A 10 -6.95 12.13 -4.14
C SER A 10 -7.90 12.98 -4.99
N LYS A 11 -8.35 12.48 -6.16
CA LYS A 11 -9.33 13.19 -7.00
C LYS A 11 -10.72 13.24 -6.39
N ILE A 12 -11.15 12.16 -5.75
CA ILE A 12 -12.51 12.01 -5.25
C ILE A 12 -12.68 12.75 -3.92
N ILE A 13 -11.64 12.80 -3.09
CA ILE A 13 -11.71 13.49 -1.81
C ILE A 13 -11.53 15.00 -1.97
N GLU A 14 -12.39 15.77 -1.31
CA GLU A 14 -12.28 17.24 -1.27
C GLU A 14 -11.14 17.71 -0.37
N VAL A 15 -10.64 18.93 -0.60
CA VAL A 15 -9.72 19.58 0.34
C VAL A 15 -10.42 19.75 1.70
N GLY A 16 -9.76 19.29 2.76
CA GLY A 16 -10.32 19.18 4.09
C GLY A 16 -10.70 17.75 4.48
N GLY A 17 -10.93 16.87 3.49
CA GLY A 17 -11.30 15.47 3.71
C GLY A 17 -10.17 14.64 4.31
N ILE A 18 -10.57 13.57 5.01
CA ILE A 18 -9.67 12.65 5.72
C ILE A 18 -9.71 11.29 5.04
N ILE A 19 -8.53 10.69 4.88
CA ILE A 19 -8.38 9.29 4.48
C ILE A 19 -7.82 8.47 5.64
N TYR A 20 -8.30 7.24 5.75
CA TYR A 20 -7.72 6.23 6.59
C TYR A 20 -7.54 4.95 5.77
N HIS A 21 -6.30 4.45 5.72
CA HIS A 21 -6.00 3.18 5.08
C HIS A 21 -5.30 2.27 6.08
N SER A 22 -5.74 1.02 6.12
CA SER A 22 -5.14 -0.03 6.92
C SER A 22 -4.95 -1.25 6.03
N SER A 23 -3.82 -1.93 6.19
CA SER A 23 -3.52 -3.16 5.48
C SER A 23 -2.66 -4.07 6.34
N HIS A 24 -2.33 -5.24 5.80
CA HIS A 24 -1.42 -6.18 6.43
C HIS A 24 0.04 -5.87 6.04
N PHE A 25 1.01 -6.21 6.90
CA PHE A 25 2.44 -6.03 6.61
C PHE A 25 3.22 -7.35 6.57
N ALA A 26 2.93 -8.31 7.47
CA ALA A 26 3.60 -9.61 7.54
C ALA A 26 2.73 -10.80 7.08
N TRP A 27 1.75 -10.59 6.20
CA TRP A 27 0.76 -11.62 5.84
C TRP A 27 1.18 -12.48 4.64
N PRO A 28 0.77 -13.76 4.58
CA PRO A 28 0.91 -14.61 3.39
C PRO A 28 0.24 -14.00 2.14
N LEU A 29 0.68 -14.44 0.96
CA LEU A 29 0.08 -14.05 -0.34
C LEU A 29 -1.46 -14.13 -0.28
N HIS A 30 -2.13 -13.00 -0.49
CA HIS A 30 -3.58 -12.91 -0.52
C HIS A 30 -4.05 -12.79 -1.99
N GLU A 31 -5.11 -13.51 -2.38
CA GLU A 31 -5.73 -13.45 -3.73
C GLU A 31 -4.79 -13.59 -4.94
N LYS A 32 -4.17 -14.76 -5.18
CA LYS A 32 -3.40 -14.99 -6.42
C LYS A 32 -4.28 -14.90 -7.68
N PRO A 33 -3.85 -14.25 -8.78
CA PRO A 33 -2.61 -13.48 -9.01
C PRO A 33 -2.65 -11.99 -8.58
N TRP A 34 -3.78 -11.55 -8.04
CA TRP A 34 -4.11 -10.18 -7.67
C TRP A 34 -3.64 -9.78 -6.25
N ASP A 35 -2.44 -10.20 -5.83
CA ASP A 35 -1.93 -9.81 -4.50
C ASP A 35 -1.72 -8.29 -4.44
N PHE A 36 -2.59 -7.62 -3.68
CA PHE A 36 -2.69 -6.17 -3.61
C PHE A 36 -1.62 -5.56 -2.69
N TRP A 37 -0.36 -5.89 -2.97
CA TRP A 37 0.91 -5.33 -2.48
C TRP A 37 1.09 -5.18 -0.96
N ARG A 38 2.27 -5.54 -0.47
CA ARG A 38 2.68 -5.31 0.92
C ARG A 38 3.14 -3.86 1.10
N PHE A 39 2.53 -3.10 2.01
CA PHE A 39 2.91 -1.72 2.28
C PHE A 39 3.61 -1.60 3.62
N SER A 40 4.82 -1.04 3.64
CA SER A 40 5.34 -0.47 4.89
C SER A 40 4.59 0.82 5.22
N ASP A 41 4.74 1.28 6.45
CA ASP A 41 4.23 2.58 6.86
C ASP A 41 4.89 3.72 6.05
N GLU A 42 6.18 3.61 5.73
CA GLU A 42 6.85 4.48 4.75
C GLU A 42 6.23 4.40 3.35
N GLY A 43 5.89 3.20 2.89
CA GLY A 43 5.20 3.02 1.61
C GLY A 43 3.86 3.76 1.56
N LEU A 44 3.07 3.68 2.64
CA LEU A 44 1.84 4.47 2.76
C LEU A 44 2.11 5.97 2.79
N ARG A 45 3.18 6.42 3.46
CA ARG A 45 3.58 7.83 3.48
C ARG A 45 3.97 8.35 2.10
N VAL A 46 4.61 7.52 1.27
CA VAL A 46 4.93 7.85 -0.13
C VAL A 46 3.64 7.98 -0.96
N LEU A 47 2.72 7.03 -0.83
CA LEU A 47 1.45 7.03 -1.57
C LEU A 47 0.56 8.23 -1.23
N PHE A 48 0.46 8.56 0.06
CA PHE A 48 -0.35 9.67 0.57
C PHE A 48 0.52 10.80 1.08
N SER A 49 1.47 11.20 0.23
CA SER A 49 2.47 12.23 0.53
C SER A 49 1.94 13.65 0.30
N PRO A 50 2.67 14.67 0.82
CA PRO A 50 2.41 16.06 0.47
C PRO A 50 2.45 16.34 -1.02
N ALA A 51 3.17 15.55 -1.80
CA ALA A 51 3.22 15.67 -3.25
C ALA A 51 1.84 15.44 -3.87
N LEU A 52 1.08 14.47 -3.35
CA LEU A 52 -0.31 14.16 -3.71
C LEU A 52 -1.36 14.95 -2.89
N GLY A 53 -0.93 16.05 -2.25
CA GLY A 53 -1.82 16.99 -1.58
C GLY A 53 -2.25 16.58 -0.18
N PHE A 54 -1.61 15.58 0.42
CA PHE A 54 -1.93 15.09 1.75
C PHE A 54 -0.98 15.60 2.84
N GLU A 55 -1.54 16.00 3.97
CA GLU A 55 -0.83 16.15 5.23
C GLU A 55 -1.04 14.89 6.06
N ILE A 56 0.05 14.24 6.46
CA ILE A 56 0.00 12.99 7.23
C ILE A 56 -0.25 13.34 8.70
N ILE A 57 -1.37 12.84 9.25
CA ILE A 57 -1.69 13.00 10.68
C ILE A 57 -0.97 11.92 11.49
N LYS A 58 -1.04 10.66 11.03
CA LYS A 58 -0.37 9.54 11.67
C LYS A 58 -0.14 8.41 10.68
N SER A 59 0.98 7.71 10.80
CA SER A 59 1.24 6.48 10.08
C SER A 59 2.08 5.55 10.96
N GLY A 60 1.89 4.25 10.84
CA GLY A 60 2.68 3.30 11.61
C GLY A 60 2.28 1.84 11.46
N LEU A 61 3.12 0.99 12.02
CA LEU A 61 2.93 -0.44 12.11
C LEU A 61 2.23 -0.80 13.43
N PHE A 62 1.40 -1.83 13.41
CA PHE A 62 0.69 -2.32 14.59
C PHE A 62 0.62 -3.85 14.62
N ALA A 63 0.16 -4.40 15.74
CA ALA A 63 0.16 -5.84 16.03
C ALA A 63 1.58 -6.44 15.96
N PRO A 64 2.48 -6.11 16.90
CA PRO A 64 3.84 -6.64 16.89
C PRO A 64 3.82 -8.18 16.98
N LEU A 65 4.65 -8.84 16.18
CA LEU A 65 4.74 -10.29 16.08
C LEU A 65 6.17 -10.75 15.81
N ARG A 66 6.40 -12.06 15.94
CA ARG A 66 7.62 -12.74 15.50
C ARG A 66 7.27 -13.71 14.38
N LEU A 67 8.10 -13.74 13.35
CA LEU A 67 7.95 -14.68 12.23
C LEU A 67 8.71 -15.96 12.55
N HIS A 68 7.98 -17.08 12.60
CA HIS A 68 8.52 -18.42 12.70
C HIS A 68 8.26 -19.13 11.37
N LEU A 69 9.33 -19.61 10.71
CA LEU A 69 9.22 -20.31 9.44
C LEU A 69 9.07 -21.81 9.68
N ASP A 70 8.21 -22.47 8.91
CA ASP A 70 8.09 -23.93 8.93
C ASP A 70 9.39 -24.63 8.51
N GLN A 71 10.16 -23.99 7.62
CA GLN A 71 11.49 -24.41 7.21
C GLN A 71 12.44 -23.21 7.27
N VAL A 72 13.51 -23.34 8.06
CA VAL A 72 14.56 -22.33 8.19
C VAL A 72 15.71 -22.74 7.28
N ASN A 73 16.06 -21.87 6.33
CA ASN A 73 17.26 -22.03 5.50
C ASN A 73 18.29 -20.96 5.88
N SER A 74 19.57 -21.28 5.89
CA SER A 74 20.63 -20.26 6.09
C SER A 74 20.49 -19.13 5.04
N PRO A 75 20.48 -17.83 5.43
CA PRO A 75 20.79 -17.26 6.75
C PRO A 75 19.56 -16.80 7.58
N GLN A 76 18.43 -17.52 7.51
CA GLN A 76 17.16 -17.14 8.15
C GLN A 76 17.09 -17.47 9.65
N GLU A 77 18.15 -18.00 10.25
CA GLU A 77 18.18 -18.47 11.65
C GLU A 77 17.82 -17.36 12.65
N LEU A 78 18.13 -16.11 12.30
CA LEU A 78 17.88 -14.95 13.13
C LEU A 78 16.55 -14.23 12.83
N LEU A 79 15.74 -14.72 11.89
CA LEU A 79 14.51 -14.03 11.48
C LEU A 79 13.53 -13.84 12.65
N ALA A 80 13.41 -14.83 13.53
CA ALA A 80 12.57 -14.75 14.73
C ALA A 80 13.06 -13.69 15.74
N THR A 81 14.31 -13.23 15.64
CA THR A 81 14.86 -12.14 16.48
C THR A 81 14.57 -10.76 15.90
N GLN A 82 14.15 -10.68 14.63
CA GLN A 82 13.77 -9.43 13.98
C GLN A 82 12.33 -9.04 14.33
N PRO A 83 12.02 -7.74 14.47
CA PRO A 83 10.66 -7.30 14.71
C PRO A 83 9.78 -7.56 13.47
N GLY A 84 8.56 -8.04 13.69
CA GLY A 84 7.53 -8.13 12.66
C GLY A 84 6.24 -7.46 13.13
N PHE A 85 5.35 -7.16 12.18
CA PHE A 85 4.08 -6.49 12.46
C PHE A 85 2.97 -7.08 11.60
N GLY A 86 1.82 -7.34 12.21
CA GLY A 86 0.65 -7.88 11.52
C GLY A 86 0.00 -6.86 10.60
N GLY A 87 0.05 -5.57 10.96
CA GLY A 87 -0.64 -4.52 10.23
C GLY A 87 0.11 -3.21 10.10
N VAL A 88 -0.39 -2.38 9.20
CA VAL A 88 0.08 -1.04 8.89
C VAL A 88 -1.13 -0.14 8.69
N ALA A 89 -1.05 1.11 9.12
CA ALA A 89 -2.09 2.09 8.83
C ALA A 89 -1.55 3.50 8.61
N ILE A 90 -2.34 4.33 7.93
CA ILE A 90 -2.14 5.76 7.75
C ILE A 90 -3.47 6.50 7.91
N LEU A 91 -3.39 7.68 8.54
CA LEU A 91 -4.43 8.70 8.63
C LEU A 91 -3.84 9.99 8.06
N ALA A 92 -4.49 10.56 7.05
CA ALA A 92 -4.02 11.77 6.39
C ALA A 92 -5.19 12.67 5.98
N LYS A 93 -4.92 13.97 5.85
CA LYS A 93 -5.88 14.99 5.42
C LYS A 93 -5.49 15.53 4.06
N LYS A 94 -6.42 15.64 3.12
CA LYS A 94 -6.16 16.38 1.89
C LYS A 94 -6.17 17.87 2.23
N VAL A 95 -5.08 18.57 1.96
CA VAL A 95 -4.89 19.98 2.34
C VAL A 95 -4.80 20.92 1.15
N ARG A 96 -4.67 20.39 -0.07
CA ARG A 96 -4.64 21.18 -1.30
C ARG A 96 -5.03 20.34 -2.51
N GLU A 97 -5.42 21.02 -3.58
CA GLU A 97 -5.52 20.41 -4.90
C GLU A 97 -4.15 20.08 -5.49
N VAL A 98 -4.16 19.16 -6.44
CA VAL A 98 -2.95 18.61 -7.06
C VAL A 98 -3.06 18.71 -8.57
N ASN A 99 -1.95 19.06 -9.21
CA ASN A 99 -1.83 18.92 -10.65
C ASN A 99 -1.59 17.44 -11.01
N TYR A 100 -2.62 16.75 -11.47
CA TYR A 100 -2.56 15.35 -11.87
C TYR A 100 -1.77 15.10 -13.15
N ASP A 101 -1.40 16.15 -13.90
CA ASP A 101 -0.46 16.03 -15.01
C ASP A 101 0.96 15.70 -14.57
N LYS A 102 1.29 15.95 -13.29
CA LYS A 102 2.59 15.56 -12.72
C LYS A 102 2.58 14.15 -12.12
N PHE A 103 1.40 13.57 -11.91
CA PHE A 103 1.20 12.23 -11.35
C PHE A 103 0.61 11.33 -12.44
N ARG A 104 1.48 10.83 -13.32
CA ARG A 104 1.11 10.07 -14.51
C ARG A 104 1.63 8.64 -14.50
N TRP A 105 0.85 7.79 -15.12
CA TRP A 105 1.19 6.41 -15.47
C TRP A 105 0.59 6.21 -16.86
N ASP A 106 1.39 6.47 -17.88
CA ASP A 106 0.94 6.57 -19.26
C ASP A 106 1.07 5.19 -19.95
N VAL A 107 0.48 4.19 -19.31
CA VAL A 107 0.49 2.78 -19.74
C VAL A 107 -0.89 2.19 -19.46
N THR A 108 -1.44 1.46 -20.42
CA THR A 108 -2.75 0.80 -20.31
C THR A 108 -2.63 -0.51 -19.53
N LEU A 109 -3.77 -1.10 -19.16
CA LEU A 109 -3.74 -2.43 -18.54
C LEU A 109 -3.22 -3.48 -19.54
N ASP A 110 -3.61 -3.38 -20.81
CA ASP A 110 -3.23 -4.30 -21.88
C ASP A 110 -1.72 -4.25 -22.19
N ASP A 111 -1.06 -3.12 -21.91
CA ASP A 111 0.40 -2.99 -22.02
C ASP A 111 1.16 -3.75 -20.91
N ILE A 112 0.48 -4.12 -19.82
CA ILE A 112 1.09 -4.66 -18.59
C ILE A 112 0.63 -6.09 -18.31
N LEU A 113 -0.62 -6.41 -18.60
CA LEU A 113 -1.26 -7.70 -18.34
C LEU A 113 -1.74 -8.31 -19.64
N GLU A 114 -1.58 -9.62 -19.77
CA GLU A 114 -2.17 -10.37 -20.89
C GLU A 114 -3.70 -10.21 -20.91
N ALA A 115 -4.29 -10.20 -22.11
CA ALA A 115 -5.71 -9.92 -22.31
C ALA A 115 -6.65 -10.96 -21.69
N ASP A 116 -6.13 -12.11 -21.25
CA ASP A 116 -6.87 -13.16 -20.54
C ASP A 116 -6.85 -12.97 -19.01
N SER A 117 -6.25 -11.89 -18.50
CA SER A 117 -6.24 -11.53 -17.09
C SER A 117 -7.57 -10.87 -16.68
N TYR A 118 -8.29 -11.45 -15.70
CA TYR A 118 -9.53 -10.89 -15.16
C TYR A 118 -9.59 -10.99 -13.63
N TYR A 119 -10.18 -9.97 -12.99
CA TYR A 119 -10.53 -10.07 -11.57
C TYR A 119 -11.55 -11.21 -11.38
N PRO A 120 -11.46 -12.03 -10.32
CA PRO A 120 -12.39 -13.14 -10.10
C PRO A 120 -13.83 -12.63 -10.16
N LYS A 121 -14.66 -13.27 -11.00
CA LYS A 121 -16.10 -13.02 -11.01
C LYS A 121 -16.69 -13.67 -9.76
N LEU A 122 -17.41 -12.89 -8.95
CA LEU A 122 -18.18 -13.37 -7.80
C LEU A 122 -19.27 -14.34 -8.24
#